data_AF-A0A662QIW0-F1
#
_entry.id   AF-A0A662QIW0-F1
#
_cell.length_a   1.000
_cell.length_b   1.000
_cell.length_c   1.000
_cell.angle_alpha   90.00
_cell.angle_beta   90.00
_cell.angle_gamma   90.00
#
_symmetry.space_group_name_H-M   'P 1'
#
loop_
_entity.id
_entity.type
_entity.pdbx_description
1 polymer ?
#
loop_
_entity_poly.entity_id
_entity_poly.type
_entity_poly.pdbx_seq_one_letter_code
_entity_poly.pdbx_strand_id
1 'polypeptide(L)'
;MPQVPLEKADDVIWRIPKYRSDMRVPVLVFASEELLGKMRQDRTLIQASNVATLPGILKHAVVLPDAHEGYGFPIGGVAATSYEDGVISPGGVGYDINCGVRLMVTNLDEKDVRPKIQPLINAIFRNVPSGLGSRRKDFRVTKSELDRISIEGARYVIEKFGLGWPEDLKHIEEEGCLDGADPSYVSAAAKQRGFPQIGTLGSGNHFLEVQKVDKIFDERAAKRMGITHEGQVTVLVHTGSRGFGHQICSDYLKVMERAARKYGIRLPDRELACAPAGSREAESYLKAFACAVNFAFANRQAISHWVRQSFEQVFNQPAETLGLQLVYDVAHNIVKLEEHVIDGARRKVWVHRKGATRSFPAGHPLVPEDYRDIGQPVLIPGSMGTASWVLLGNPRAMELTFGSTAHGAGRTRSRAEAKRRLTASQVLSSLSRKGIYIRSDSMETVVEEADEAYKNVDIVAEVSHQAGIGTKVARLIPLGVVKG
;
A
#
# COMPACT_ATOMS: atom_id res chain seq x y z
N MET A 1 22.91 14.59 -12.36
CA MET A 1 22.95 13.26 -11.69
C MET A 1 23.74 12.31 -12.57
N PRO A 2 24.48 11.33 -12.02
CA PRO A 2 25.18 10.35 -12.85
C PRO A 2 24.17 9.62 -13.76
N GLN A 3 24.53 9.44 -15.03
CA GLN A 3 23.67 8.80 -16.01
C GLN A 3 23.63 7.30 -15.75
N VAL A 4 22.49 6.79 -15.27
CA VAL A 4 22.27 5.35 -15.09
C VAL A 4 22.00 4.73 -16.46
N PRO A 5 22.78 3.73 -16.91
CA PRO A 5 22.55 3.09 -18.21
C PRO A 5 21.25 2.31 -18.21
N LEU A 6 20.54 2.34 -19.34
CA LEU A 6 19.26 1.66 -19.54
C LEU A 6 19.26 0.96 -20.90
N GLU A 7 18.93 -0.32 -20.89
CA GLU A 7 18.74 -1.16 -22.06
C GLU A 7 17.25 -1.47 -22.18
N LYS A 8 16.65 -1.27 -23.36
CA LYS A 8 15.26 -1.67 -23.59
C LYS A 8 15.20 -3.19 -23.70
N ALA A 9 14.40 -3.83 -22.86
CA ALA A 9 14.26 -5.29 -22.80
C ALA A 9 12.94 -5.77 -23.43
N ASP A 10 11.89 -4.97 -23.34
CA ASP A 10 10.57 -5.17 -23.94
C ASP A 10 9.90 -3.79 -24.15
N ASP A 11 8.67 -3.74 -24.62
CA ASP A 11 7.98 -2.47 -24.92
C ASP A 11 7.86 -1.53 -23.70
N VAL A 12 7.57 -2.11 -22.53
CA VAL A 12 7.45 -1.39 -21.25
C VAL A 12 8.43 -1.89 -20.18
N ILE A 13 9.44 -2.68 -20.57
CA ILE A 13 10.43 -3.26 -19.66
C ILE A 13 11.82 -2.80 -20.08
N TRP A 14 12.56 -2.29 -19.10
CA TRP A 14 13.93 -1.82 -19.25
C TRP A 14 14.83 -2.54 -18.26
N ARG A 15 16.11 -2.58 -18.57
CA ARG A 15 17.14 -3.19 -17.74
C ARG A 15 18.24 -2.18 -17.44
N ILE A 16 18.58 -2.05 -16.16
CA ILE A 16 19.85 -1.44 -15.75
C ILE A 16 20.87 -2.58 -15.65
N PRO A 17 21.88 -2.64 -16.54
CA PRO A 17 22.91 -3.66 -16.46
C PRO A 17 23.75 -3.49 -15.19
N LYS A 18 24.58 -4.48 -14.85
CA LYS A 18 25.54 -4.38 -13.75
C LYS A 18 26.71 -3.45 -14.11
N TYR A 19 26.44 -2.14 -14.19
CA TYR A 19 27.41 -1.14 -14.64
C TYR A 19 28.37 -0.70 -13.53
N ARG A 20 28.00 -0.92 -12.26
CA ARG A 20 28.89 -0.71 -11.11
C ARG A 20 29.43 -2.05 -10.62
N SER A 21 30.69 -2.06 -10.20
CA SER A 21 31.36 -3.26 -9.70
C SER A 21 30.79 -3.79 -8.39
N ASP A 22 30.08 -2.97 -7.62
CA ASP A 22 29.43 -3.35 -6.36
C ASP A 22 28.01 -3.88 -6.53
N MET A 23 27.42 -3.78 -7.72
CA MET A 23 26.13 -4.40 -8.03
C MET A 23 26.28 -5.92 -8.09
N ARG A 24 25.40 -6.63 -7.38
CA ARG A 24 25.35 -8.10 -7.38
C ARG A 24 24.45 -8.62 -8.49
N VAL A 25 23.35 -7.92 -8.74
CA VAL A 25 22.32 -8.25 -9.75
C VAL A 25 22.00 -7.03 -10.63
N PRO A 26 21.39 -7.20 -11.83
CA PRO A 26 20.83 -6.08 -12.58
C PRO A 26 19.54 -5.53 -11.94
N VAL A 27 18.96 -4.49 -12.54
CA VAL A 27 17.63 -3.98 -12.17
C VAL A 27 16.68 -4.14 -13.35
N LEU A 28 15.44 -4.57 -13.10
CA LEU A 28 14.34 -4.46 -14.05
C LEU A 28 13.46 -3.25 -13.72
N VAL A 29 13.17 -2.43 -14.73
CA VAL A 29 12.36 -1.22 -14.62
C VAL A 29 11.14 -1.37 -15.52
N PHE A 30 9.95 -1.27 -14.95
CA PHE A 30 8.68 -1.36 -15.66
C PHE A 30 8.15 0.06 -15.86
N ALA A 31 8.21 0.58 -17.08
CA ALA A 31 7.83 1.96 -17.37
C ALA A 31 7.55 2.16 -18.86
N SER A 32 6.55 2.97 -19.17
CA SER A 32 6.48 3.65 -20.47
C SER A 32 7.59 4.72 -20.55
N GLU A 33 7.87 5.22 -21.75
CA GLU A 33 8.84 6.32 -21.96
C GLU A 33 8.50 7.55 -21.11
N GLU A 34 7.22 7.89 -20.95
CA GLU A 34 6.76 8.99 -20.11
C GLU A 34 7.14 8.77 -18.64
N LEU A 35 6.82 7.60 -18.09
CA LEU A 35 7.10 7.27 -16.69
C LEU A 35 8.61 7.17 -16.44
N LEU A 36 9.36 6.61 -17.39
CA LEU A 36 10.82 6.55 -17.33
C LEU A 36 11.43 7.95 -17.35
N GLY A 37 10.88 8.86 -18.15
CA GLY A 37 11.24 10.27 -18.17
C GLY A 37 11.09 10.95 -16.80
N LYS A 38 10.07 10.57 -16.01
CA LYS A 38 9.91 11.02 -14.61
C LYS A 38 10.94 10.42 -13.67
N MET A 39 11.20 9.11 -13.76
CA MET A 39 12.19 8.41 -12.92
C MET A 39 13.63 8.92 -13.13
N ARG A 40 13.92 9.52 -14.30
CA ARG A 40 15.21 10.17 -14.60
C ARG A 40 15.37 11.55 -13.93
N GLN A 41 14.31 12.13 -13.39
CA GLN A 41 14.33 13.48 -12.79
C GLN A 41 14.72 13.47 -11.30
N ASP A 42 14.73 12.30 -10.66
CA ASP A 42 15.08 12.10 -9.25
C ASP A 42 16.10 10.95 -9.08
N ARG A 43 16.34 10.52 -7.83
CA ARG A 43 17.30 9.44 -7.55
C ARG A 43 16.74 8.02 -7.71
N THR A 44 15.54 7.81 -8.25
CA THR A 44 14.89 6.48 -8.34
C THR A 44 15.81 5.40 -8.91
N LEU A 45 16.39 5.64 -10.09
CA LEU A 45 17.24 4.65 -10.77
C LEU A 45 18.59 4.43 -10.04
N ILE A 46 19.08 5.46 -9.35
CA ILE A 46 20.29 5.37 -8.51
C ILE A 46 20.00 4.53 -7.27
N GLN A 47 18.88 4.77 -6.60
CA GLN A 47 18.44 3.98 -5.45
C GLN A 47 18.21 2.52 -5.82
N ALA A 48 17.59 2.25 -6.97
CA ALA A 48 17.44 0.88 -7.46
C ALA A 48 18.80 0.19 -7.73
N SER A 49 19.76 0.94 -8.28
CA SER A 49 21.14 0.45 -8.45
C SER A 49 21.83 0.18 -7.11
N ASN A 50 21.54 0.99 -6.07
CA ASN A 50 22.05 0.78 -4.72
C ASN A 50 21.40 -0.46 -4.06
N VAL A 51 20.10 -0.68 -4.24
CA VAL A 51 19.41 -1.89 -3.76
C VAL A 51 20.04 -3.16 -4.37
N ALA A 52 20.45 -3.08 -5.63
CA ALA A 52 21.13 -4.18 -6.32
C ALA A 52 22.49 -4.58 -5.73
N THR A 53 23.04 -3.85 -4.74
CA THR A 53 24.29 -4.19 -4.03
C THR A 53 24.06 -5.01 -2.75
N LEU A 54 22.81 -5.16 -2.29
CA LEU A 54 22.49 -5.78 -1.00
C LEU A 54 22.96 -7.24 -0.92
N PRO A 55 23.60 -7.69 0.18
CA PRO A 55 23.99 -9.08 0.35
C PRO A 55 22.80 -10.04 0.20
N GLY A 56 23.03 -11.15 -0.52
CA GLY A 56 22.03 -12.18 -0.78
C GLY A 56 20.83 -11.73 -1.63
N ILE A 57 20.84 -10.55 -2.27
CA ILE A 57 19.81 -10.19 -3.26
C ILE A 57 19.86 -11.15 -4.45
N LEU A 58 18.68 -11.59 -4.91
CA LEU A 58 18.54 -12.60 -5.95
C LEU A 58 17.94 -12.03 -7.23
N LYS A 59 18.32 -12.62 -8.37
CA LYS A 59 17.83 -12.34 -9.73
C LYS A 59 18.03 -10.91 -10.24
N HIS A 60 17.29 -9.95 -9.68
CA HIS A 60 17.32 -8.51 -10.00
C HIS A 60 16.57 -7.70 -8.95
N ALA A 61 16.96 -6.43 -8.78
CA ALA A 61 16.09 -5.46 -8.12
C ALA A 61 14.98 -5.01 -9.10
N VAL A 62 13.85 -4.54 -8.59
CA VAL A 62 12.66 -4.19 -9.39
C VAL A 62 12.24 -2.75 -9.11
N VAL A 63 11.90 -2.04 -10.18
CA VAL A 63 11.33 -0.68 -10.17
C VAL A 63 10.01 -0.72 -10.93
N LEU A 64 8.92 -0.49 -10.22
CA LEU A 64 7.56 -0.53 -10.76
C LEU A 64 7.16 0.81 -11.41
N PRO A 65 6.06 0.87 -12.18
CA PRO A 65 5.73 2.04 -13.00
C PRO A 65 5.48 3.33 -12.20
N ASP A 66 5.01 3.19 -10.97
CA ASP A 66 4.76 4.27 -10.01
C ASP A 66 6.01 4.70 -9.24
N ALA A 67 7.17 4.09 -9.51
CA ALA A 67 8.36 4.31 -8.70
C ALA A 67 8.93 5.73 -8.72
N HIS A 68 9.36 6.19 -7.56
CA HIS A 68 9.93 7.51 -7.34
C HIS A 68 10.90 7.48 -6.16
N GLU A 69 11.69 8.54 -5.99
CA GLU A 69 12.69 8.63 -4.92
C GLU A 69 12.06 8.40 -3.53
N GLY A 70 12.69 7.51 -2.75
CA GLY A 70 12.31 7.18 -1.38
C GLY A 70 13.48 7.32 -0.41
N TYR A 71 13.35 6.70 0.77
CA TYR A 71 14.46 6.56 1.73
C TYR A 71 15.23 5.25 1.51
N GLY A 72 16.45 5.32 0.96
CA GLY A 72 17.28 4.15 0.64
C GLY A 72 16.79 3.36 -0.59
N PHE A 73 15.64 2.70 -0.45
CA PHE A 73 14.92 2.09 -1.57
C PHE A 73 14.02 3.13 -2.26
N PRO A 74 13.85 3.04 -3.59
CA PRO A 74 12.78 3.79 -4.25
C PRO A 74 11.42 3.30 -3.71
N ILE A 75 10.46 4.21 -3.60
CA ILE A 75 9.05 3.82 -3.51
C ILE A 75 8.68 3.25 -4.90
N GLY A 76 7.83 2.23 -4.98
CA GLY A 76 7.68 1.40 -6.18
C GLY A 76 8.81 0.37 -6.35
N GLY A 77 9.56 0.09 -5.28
CA GLY A 77 10.70 -0.83 -5.31
C GLY A 77 10.35 -2.21 -4.77
N VAL A 78 10.90 -3.27 -5.40
CA VAL A 78 10.87 -4.64 -4.86
C VAL A 78 12.26 -5.27 -4.89
N ALA A 79 12.63 -5.97 -3.82
CA ALA A 79 13.83 -6.79 -3.77
C ALA A 79 13.60 -8.07 -2.98
N ALA A 80 13.99 -9.21 -3.55
CA ALA A 80 14.03 -10.48 -2.84
C ALA A 80 15.47 -10.79 -2.43
N THR A 81 15.68 -10.98 -1.12
CA THR A 81 16.95 -11.47 -0.60
C THR A 81 16.79 -12.89 -0.08
N SER A 82 17.83 -13.70 -0.19
CA SER A 82 17.87 -15.08 0.31
C SER A 82 17.44 -15.18 1.78
N TYR A 83 16.73 -16.24 2.13
CA TYR A 83 16.37 -16.53 3.52
C TYR A 83 17.60 -16.79 4.40
N GLU A 84 18.62 -17.47 3.86
CA GLU A 84 19.78 -17.95 4.63
C GLU A 84 20.89 -16.89 4.77
N ASP A 85 21.26 -16.23 3.67
CA ASP A 85 22.40 -15.32 3.58
C ASP A 85 22.02 -13.90 3.09
N GLY A 86 20.72 -13.60 3.05
CA GLY A 86 20.19 -12.29 2.69
C GLY A 86 20.17 -11.29 3.85
N VAL A 87 19.49 -10.16 3.63
CA VAL A 87 19.40 -9.06 4.60
C VAL A 87 17.97 -8.57 4.74
N ILE A 88 17.64 -8.06 5.93
CA ILE A 88 16.40 -7.33 6.19
C ILE A 88 16.71 -5.83 6.27
N SER A 89 15.93 -5.01 5.55
CA SER A 89 16.07 -3.55 5.57
C SER A 89 14.73 -2.86 5.83
N PRO A 90 14.59 -2.09 6.93
CA PRO A 90 13.42 -1.24 7.14
C PRO A 90 13.23 -0.20 6.03
N GLY A 91 14.33 0.28 5.43
CA GLY A 91 14.30 1.19 4.29
C GLY A 91 13.65 0.58 3.04
N GLY A 92 13.69 -0.75 2.90
CA GLY A 92 13.03 -1.52 1.84
C GLY A 92 11.56 -1.86 2.12
N VAL A 93 11.06 -1.52 3.30
CA VAL A 93 9.64 -1.62 3.67
C VAL A 93 9.01 -0.23 3.65
N GLY A 94 9.67 0.77 4.24
CA GLY A 94 9.17 2.12 4.41
C GLY A 94 8.77 2.44 5.85
N TYR A 95 8.52 3.73 6.11
CA TYR A 95 8.17 4.21 7.46
C TYR A 95 6.77 3.78 7.87
N ASP A 96 5.78 3.94 7.00
CA ASP A 96 4.42 3.49 7.29
C ASP A 96 4.26 2.02 6.93
N ILE A 97 4.67 1.16 7.87
CA ILE A 97 4.57 -0.29 7.79
C ILE A 97 3.12 -0.69 7.57
N ASN A 98 2.87 -1.57 6.60
CA ASN A 98 1.53 -1.98 6.16
C ASN A 98 0.61 -0.77 5.90
N CYS A 99 1.15 0.35 5.40
CA CYS A 99 0.34 1.20 4.53
C CYS A 99 -0.22 0.31 3.42
N GLY A 100 -1.52 0.44 3.19
CA GLY A 100 -2.26 -0.50 2.38
C GLY A 100 -3.64 0.01 2.05
N VAL A 101 -4.33 -0.76 1.23
CA VAL A 101 -5.58 -0.35 0.61
C VAL A 101 -6.61 -1.44 0.83
N ARG A 102 -7.82 -1.00 1.12
CA ARG A 102 -8.99 -1.85 1.27
C ARG A 102 -10.10 -1.35 0.36
N LEU A 103 -10.78 -2.26 -0.34
CA LEU A 103 -11.92 -1.95 -1.19
C LEU A 103 -13.17 -2.67 -0.69
N MET A 104 -14.27 -1.95 -0.52
CA MET A 104 -15.60 -2.50 -0.27
C MET A 104 -16.51 -2.20 -1.47
N VAL A 105 -17.43 -3.12 -1.78
CA VAL A 105 -18.51 -2.91 -2.75
C VAL A 105 -19.78 -2.49 -2.03
N THR A 106 -20.79 -2.08 -2.79
CA THR A 106 -22.15 -1.84 -2.30
C THR A 106 -23.17 -2.35 -3.34
N ASN A 107 -24.42 -2.52 -2.94
CA ASN A 107 -25.54 -2.75 -3.85
C ASN A 107 -26.12 -1.44 -4.44
N LEU A 108 -25.49 -0.30 -4.18
CA LEU A 108 -25.95 1.02 -4.61
C LEU A 108 -25.36 1.42 -5.96
N ASP A 109 -26.13 2.17 -6.73
CA ASP A 109 -25.68 2.83 -7.95
C ASP A 109 -25.28 4.29 -7.70
N GLU A 110 -24.51 4.86 -8.63
CA GLU A 110 -24.22 6.30 -8.67
C GLU A 110 -25.48 7.16 -8.53
N LYS A 111 -26.59 6.78 -9.17
CA LYS A 111 -27.86 7.53 -9.12
C LYS A 111 -28.44 7.60 -7.70
N ASP A 112 -28.18 6.61 -6.85
CA ASP A 112 -28.66 6.55 -5.47
C ASP A 112 -27.76 7.36 -4.53
N VAL A 113 -26.46 7.36 -4.82
CA VAL A 113 -25.43 7.96 -3.96
C VAL A 113 -25.15 9.41 -4.31
N ARG A 114 -25.13 9.79 -5.59
CA ARG A 114 -24.77 11.14 -6.05
C ARG A 114 -25.64 12.24 -5.42
N PRO A 115 -26.97 12.09 -5.28
CA PRO A 115 -27.80 13.07 -4.55
C PRO A 115 -27.46 13.18 -3.06
N LYS A 116 -26.89 12.12 -2.46
CA LYS A 116 -26.53 12.01 -1.04
C LYS A 116 -25.03 12.06 -0.79
N ILE A 117 -24.20 12.40 -1.78
CA ILE A 117 -22.75 12.32 -1.65
C ILE A 117 -22.21 13.25 -0.57
N GLN A 118 -22.74 14.48 -0.50
CA GLN A 118 -22.34 15.45 0.51
C GLN A 118 -22.69 14.99 1.93
N PRO A 119 -23.95 14.60 2.28
CA PRO A 119 -24.25 14.08 3.61
C PRO A 119 -23.47 12.80 3.93
N LEU A 120 -23.24 11.91 2.95
CA LEU A 120 -22.44 10.69 3.12
C LEU A 120 -20.99 10.99 3.49
N ILE A 121 -20.28 11.79 2.70
CA ILE A 121 -18.90 12.17 2.97
C ILE A 121 -18.78 12.94 4.29
N ASN A 122 -19.77 13.78 4.62
CA ASN A 122 -19.82 14.45 5.92
C ASN A 122 -20.01 13.47 7.09
N ALA A 123 -20.84 12.43 6.92
CA ALA A 123 -21.02 11.39 7.94
C ALA A 123 -19.74 10.58 8.13
N ILE A 124 -19.11 10.15 7.04
CA ILE A 124 -17.83 9.44 7.07
C ILE A 124 -16.76 10.30 7.75
N PHE A 125 -16.61 11.57 7.38
CA PHE A 125 -15.63 12.48 7.98
C PHE A 125 -15.82 12.66 9.50
N ARG A 126 -17.07 12.61 9.99
CA ARG A 126 -17.34 12.65 11.44
C ARG A 126 -17.03 11.33 12.14
N ASN A 127 -17.38 10.21 11.50
CA ASN A 127 -17.31 8.88 12.11
C ASN A 127 -15.90 8.26 12.02
N VAL A 128 -15.11 8.66 11.02
CA VAL A 128 -13.74 8.23 10.77
C VAL A 128 -12.79 9.42 11.03
N PRO A 129 -12.17 9.50 12.22
CA PRO A 129 -11.24 10.57 12.53
C PRO A 129 -10.07 10.59 11.54
N SER A 130 -9.75 11.78 11.05
CA SER A 130 -8.67 12.04 10.12
C SER A 130 -7.81 13.19 10.67
N GLY A 131 -6.54 13.29 10.28
CA GLY A 131 -5.63 14.30 10.84
C GLY A 131 -4.64 13.82 11.90
N LEU A 132 -3.64 14.66 12.15
CA LEU A 132 -2.60 14.42 13.16
C LEU A 132 -3.17 14.54 14.58
N GLY A 133 -3.10 13.45 15.34
CA GLY A 133 -3.54 13.43 16.75
C GLY A 133 -5.04 13.24 16.96
N SER A 134 -5.81 13.09 15.88
CA SER A 134 -7.23 12.79 15.91
C SER A 134 -7.51 11.42 16.53
N ARG A 135 -8.68 11.27 17.16
CA ARG A 135 -9.17 10.03 17.75
C ARG A 135 -10.69 10.05 17.85
N ARG A 136 -11.31 8.87 17.90
CA ARG A 136 -12.74 8.77 18.22
C ARG A 136 -12.96 9.03 19.71
N LYS A 137 -14.08 9.65 20.08
CA LYS A 137 -14.37 9.95 21.50
C LYS A 137 -14.88 8.72 22.26
N ASP A 138 -15.63 7.87 21.57
CA ASP A 138 -16.35 6.70 22.07
C ASP A 138 -15.63 5.37 21.79
N PHE A 139 -14.47 5.40 21.14
CA PHE A 139 -13.59 4.25 20.99
C PHE A 139 -12.25 4.53 21.67
N ARG A 140 -11.90 3.68 22.64
CA ARG A 140 -10.63 3.76 23.37
C ARG A 140 -10.08 2.36 23.52
N VAL A 141 -8.81 2.23 23.22
CA VAL A 141 -8.01 1.01 23.40
C VAL A 141 -7.11 1.26 24.60
N THR A 142 -6.89 0.28 25.46
CA THR A 142 -5.92 0.30 26.57
C THR A 142 -4.54 -0.17 26.11
N LYS A 143 -3.49 -0.03 26.93
CA LYS A 143 -2.13 -0.45 26.53
C LYS A 143 -2.07 -1.97 26.35
N SER A 144 -2.75 -2.73 27.20
CA SER A 144 -2.88 -4.18 27.08
C SER A 144 -3.66 -4.58 25.85
N GLU A 145 -4.74 -3.87 25.52
CA GLU A 145 -5.48 -4.11 24.28
C GLU A 145 -4.66 -3.75 23.04
N LEU A 146 -3.81 -2.72 23.07
CA LEU A 146 -2.87 -2.43 21.98
C LEU A 146 -1.89 -3.59 21.76
N ASP A 147 -1.37 -4.19 22.84
CA ASP A 147 -0.50 -5.35 22.75
C ASP A 147 -1.25 -6.56 22.15
N ARG A 148 -2.51 -6.78 22.53
CA ARG A 148 -3.36 -7.81 21.92
C ARG A 148 -3.65 -7.54 20.43
N ILE A 149 -4.02 -6.32 20.07
CA ILE A 149 -4.18 -5.88 18.66
C ILE A 149 -2.88 -6.11 17.87
N SER A 150 -1.73 -5.85 18.48
CA SER A 150 -0.43 -6.06 17.84
C SER A 150 -0.13 -7.54 17.59
N ILE A 151 -0.70 -8.46 18.37
CA ILE A 151 -0.49 -9.91 18.22
C ILE A 151 -1.54 -10.53 17.30
N GLU A 152 -2.80 -10.10 17.41
CA GLU A 152 -3.96 -10.77 16.80
C GLU A 152 -4.58 -10.00 15.61
N GLY A 153 -4.11 -8.77 15.37
CA GLY A 153 -4.50 -7.97 14.21
C GLY A 153 -5.99 -7.67 14.12
N ALA A 154 -6.55 -7.80 12.92
CA ALA A 154 -7.95 -7.49 12.63
C ALA A 154 -8.94 -8.35 13.42
N ARG A 155 -8.59 -9.61 13.73
CA ARG A 155 -9.45 -10.54 14.47
C ARG A 155 -9.83 -9.99 15.84
N TYR A 156 -8.85 -9.44 16.57
CA TYR A 156 -9.10 -8.91 17.90
C TYR A 156 -10.12 -7.78 17.90
N VAL A 157 -10.06 -6.86 16.94
CA VAL A 157 -11.00 -5.74 16.92
C VAL A 157 -12.42 -6.15 16.53
N ILE A 158 -12.56 -7.21 15.74
CA ILE A 158 -13.86 -7.82 15.43
C ILE A 158 -14.43 -8.48 16.69
N GLU A 159 -13.69 -9.39 17.30
CA GLU A 159 -14.18 -10.20 18.43
C GLU A 159 -14.38 -9.37 19.71
N LYS A 160 -13.45 -8.47 20.03
CA LYS A 160 -13.47 -7.70 21.27
C LYS A 160 -14.39 -6.49 21.21
N PHE A 161 -14.40 -5.79 20.08
CA PHE A 161 -15.08 -4.49 19.95
C PHE A 161 -16.28 -4.52 18.98
N GLY A 162 -16.55 -5.65 18.31
CA GLY A 162 -17.62 -5.75 17.31
C GLY A 162 -17.35 -4.93 16.05
N LEU A 163 -16.09 -4.59 15.77
CA LEU A 163 -15.73 -3.69 14.67
C LEU A 163 -15.53 -4.45 13.35
N GLY A 164 -16.62 -4.96 12.79
CA GLY A 164 -16.64 -5.63 11.50
C GLY A 164 -17.40 -6.95 11.53
N TRP A 165 -17.22 -7.72 10.47
CA TRP A 165 -17.83 -9.04 10.35
C TRP A 165 -16.74 -10.12 10.28
N PRO A 166 -16.95 -11.32 10.85
CA PRO A 166 -15.95 -12.40 10.85
C PRO A 166 -15.46 -12.78 9.44
N GLU A 167 -16.34 -12.73 8.43
CA GLU A 167 -16.03 -13.00 7.03
C GLU A 167 -15.05 -12.01 6.41
N ASP A 168 -14.93 -10.78 6.94
CA ASP A 168 -13.96 -9.79 6.46
C ASP A 168 -12.54 -10.39 6.49
N LEU A 169 -12.21 -11.20 7.51
CA LEU A 169 -10.87 -11.80 7.65
C LEU A 169 -10.46 -12.59 6.40
N LYS A 170 -11.38 -13.26 5.72
CA LYS A 170 -11.07 -14.10 4.54
C LYS A 170 -10.54 -13.30 3.35
N HIS A 171 -10.87 -12.01 3.29
CA HIS A 171 -10.47 -11.12 2.20
C HIS A 171 -9.44 -10.09 2.64
N ILE A 172 -8.74 -10.33 3.75
CA ILE A 172 -7.57 -9.54 4.14
C ILE A 172 -6.31 -10.36 3.86
N GLU A 173 -5.27 -9.73 3.31
CA GLU A 173 -3.95 -10.35 3.21
C GLU A 173 -3.48 -10.87 4.60
N GLU A 174 -2.99 -12.11 4.66
CA GLU A 174 -2.70 -12.85 5.91
C GLU A 174 -3.88 -12.99 6.87
N GLU A 175 -5.10 -12.94 6.36
CA GLU A 175 -6.31 -12.92 7.19
C GLU A 175 -6.28 -11.79 8.25
N GLY A 176 -5.57 -10.70 7.94
CA GLY A 176 -5.42 -9.53 8.79
C GLY A 176 -4.47 -9.70 9.98
N CYS A 177 -3.63 -10.74 9.99
CA CYS A 177 -2.65 -10.99 11.04
C CYS A 177 -1.38 -11.66 10.51
N LEU A 178 -0.24 -10.97 10.62
CA LEU A 178 1.07 -11.55 10.41
C LEU A 178 1.60 -12.18 11.71
N ASP A 179 1.97 -13.45 11.63
CA ASP A 179 2.52 -14.21 12.74
C ASP A 179 3.88 -13.68 13.24
N GLY A 180 4.25 -14.08 14.46
CA GLY A 180 5.55 -13.75 15.06
C GLY A 180 5.63 -12.36 15.67
N ALA A 181 4.51 -11.64 15.78
CA ALA A 181 4.44 -10.36 16.47
C ALA A 181 4.76 -10.49 17.97
N ASP A 182 5.65 -9.64 18.47
CA ASP A 182 6.02 -9.60 19.89
C ASP A 182 6.11 -8.14 20.38
N PRO A 183 5.11 -7.67 21.15
CA PRO A 183 5.07 -6.29 21.63
C PRO A 183 6.19 -5.91 22.61
N SER A 184 7.00 -6.86 23.10
CA SER A 184 8.17 -6.56 23.94
C SER A 184 9.32 -5.93 23.14
N TYR A 185 9.34 -6.11 21.82
CA TYR A 185 10.31 -5.52 20.90
C TYR A 185 9.88 -4.15 20.35
N VAL A 186 8.71 -3.66 20.78
CA VAL A 186 8.15 -2.37 20.39
C VAL A 186 8.46 -1.33 21.47
N SER A 187 9.06 -0.21 21.08
CA SER A 187 9.44 0.85 22.00
C SER A 187 8.22 1.50 22.68
N ALA A 188 8.43 2.04 23.89
CA ALA A 188 7.40 2.81 24.58
C ALA A 188 6.93 4.02 23.77
N ALA A 189 7.83 4.66 23.03
CA ALA A 189 7.51 5.79 22.15
C ALA A 189 6.58 5.36 21.01
N ALA A 190 6.81 4.19 20.39
CA ALA A 190 5.92 3.66 19.38
C ALA A 190 4.53 3.40 19.96
N LYS A 191 4.44 2.68 21.09
CA LYS A 191 3.16 2.42 21.76
C LYS A 191 2.39 3.70 22.13
N GLN A 192 3.09 4.72 22.63
CA GLN A 192 2.49 6.03 22.96
C GLN A 192 1.92 6.74 21.73
N ARG A 193 2.58 6.62 20.57
CA ARG A 193 2.08 7.18 19.31
C ARG A 193 0.94 6.36 18.72
N GLY A 194 0.98 5.03 18.85
CA GLY A 194 0.03 4.11 18.24
C GLY A 194 -1.33 4.07 18.94
N PHE A 195 -1.37 3.91 20.26
CA PHE A 195 -2.64 3.69 20.95
C PHE A 195 -3.70 4.78 20.73
N PRO A 196 -3.38 6.10 20.66
CA PRO A 196 -4.43 7.09 20.44
C PRO A 196 -4.89 7.15 18.98
N GLN A 197 -4.19 6.48 18.05
CA GLN A 197 -4.38 6.62 16.61
C GLN A 197 -5.02 5.39 15.94
N ILE A 198 -5.30 4.33 16.69
CA ILE A 198 -6.05 3.18 16.16
C ILE A 198 -7.46 3.61 15.79
N GLY A 199 -7.91 3.20 14.60
CA GLY A 199 -9.15 3.68 14.01
C GLY A 199 -9.06 5.14 13.54
N THR A 200 -7.98 5.51 12.87
CA THR A 200 -7.85 6.85 12.28
C THR A 200 -7.25 6.75 10.90
N LEU A 201 -7.68 7.64 10.01
CA LEU A 201 -7.20 7.68 8.64
C LEU A 201 -5.76 8.19 8.59
N GLY A 202 -5.49 9.27 9.32
CA GLY A 202 -4.24 10.00 9.23
C GLY A 202 -4.19 11.07 8.17
N SER A 203 -2.96 11.43 7.81
CA SER A 203 -2.61 12.52 6.90
C SER A 203 -1.71 12.06 5.76
N GLY A 204 -1.32 12.99 4.89
CA GLY A 204 -0.49 12.71 3.72
C GLY A 204 -1.31 12.06 2.61
N ASN A 205 -0.80 10.97 2.01
CA ASN A 205 -1.49 10.27 0.93
C ASN A 205 -2.61 9.35 1.43
N HIS A 206 -3.01 9.42 2.70
CA HIS A 206 -4.10 8.62 3.24
C HIS A 206 -5.44 9.28 2.96
N PHE A 207 -6.39 8.49 2.49
CA PHE A 207 -7.72 8.97 2.15
C PHE A 207 -8.74 7.84 2.22
N LEU A 208 -10.00 8.24 2.22
CA LEU A 208 -11.14 7.37 2.00
C LEU A 208 -11.95 7.95 0.86
N GLU A 209 -12.30 7.11 -0.11
CA GLU A 209 -13.05 7.51 -1.28
C GLU A 209 -14.33 6.71 -1.43
N VAL A 210 -15.45 7.40 -1.66
CA VAL A 210 -16.65 6.80 -2.24
C VAL A 210 -16.51 6.97 -3.75
N GLN A 211 -16.49 5.86 -4.48
CA GLN A 211 -16.20 5.81 -5.91
C GLN A 211 -17.37 5.15 -6.65
N LYS A 212 -17.38 5.26 -7.97
CA LYS A 212 -18.18 4.41 -8.83
C LYS A 212 -17.30 3.56 -9.74
N VAL A 213 -17.79 2.40 -10.13
CA VAL A 213 -17.24 1.59 -11.21
C VAL A 213 -17.49 2.32 -12.53
N ASP A 214 -16.42 2.79 -13.16
CA ASP A 214 -16.46 3.52 -14.42
C ASP A 214 -16.41 2.58 -15.62
N LYS A 215 -15.56 1.55 -15.54
CA LYS A 215 -15.36 0.58 -16.62
C LYS A 215 -15.04 -0.79 -16.07
N ILE A 216 -15.63 -1.83 -16.68
CA ILE A 216 -15.27 -3.24 -16.45
C ILE A 216 -14.50 -3.76 -17.67
N PHE A 217 -13.39 -4.44 -17.42
CA PHE A 217 -12.49 -5.03 -18.43
C PHE A 217 -12.49 -6.57 -18.37
N ASP A 218 -12.74 -7.14 -17.19
CA ASP A 218 -12.91 -8.59 -17.00
C ASP A 218 -14.19 -8.83 -16.18
N GLU A 219 -15.28 -9.14 -16.87
CA GLU A 219 -16.60 -9.34 -16.27
C GLU A 219 -16.64 -10.53 -15.30
N ARG A 220 -15.91 -11.61 -15.62
CA ARG A 220 -15.88 -12.81 -14.77
C ARG A 220 -15.20 -12.49 -13.45
N ALA A 221 -14.02 -11.88 -13.51
CA ALA A 221 -13.27 -11.49 -12.32
C ALA A 221 -14.03 -10.46 -11.49
N ALA A 222 -14.55 -9.41 -12.14
CA ALA A 222 -15.30 -8.36 -11.48
C ALA A 222 -16.50 -8.94 -10.71
N LYS A 223 -17.31 -9.78 -11.36
CA LYS A 223 -18.49 -10.39 -10.75
C LYS A 223 -18.14 -11.25 -9.53
N ARG A 224 -17.03 -11.99 -9.59
CA ARG A 224 -16.54 -12.80 -8.45
C ARG A 224 -16.15 -11.94 -7.25
N MET A 225 -15.61 -10.75 -7.50
CA MET A 225 -15.29 -9.74 -6.49
C MET A 225 -16.50 -8.87 -6.06
N GLY A 226 -17.72 -9.23 -6.47
CA GLY A 226 -18.93 -8.44 -6.16
C GLY A 226 -19.07 -7.15 -6.96
N ILE A 227 -18.22 -6.91 -7.97
CA ILE A 227 -18.33 -5.80 -8.92
C ILE A 227 -19.15 -6.28 -10.12
N THR A 228 -20.43 -5.92 -10.18
CA THR A 228 -21.38 -6.58 -11.09
C THR A 228 -21.78 -5.74 -12.31
N HIS A 229 -21.61 -4.41 -12.25
CA HIS A 229 -21.99 -3.51 -13.34
C HIS A 229 -21.24 -2.17 -13.24
N GLU A 230 -21.16 -1.46 -14.36
CA GLU A 230 -20.71 -0.06 -14.40
C GLU A 230 -21.77 0.83 -13.73
N GLY A 231 -21.33 1.81 -12.93
CA GLY A 231 -22.17 2.65 -12.10
C GLY A 231 -22.29 2.22 -10.64
N GLN A 232 -21.94 0.97 -10.32
CA GLN A 232 -21.96 0.45 -8.94
C GLN A 232 -21.02 1.27 -8.05
N VAL A 233 -21.46 1.57 -6.82
CA VAL A 233 -20.68 2.34 -5.84
C VAL A 233 -19.76 1.42 -5.04
N THR A 234 -18.52 1.86 -4.87
CA THR A 234 -17.51 1.21 -4.04
C THR A 234 -16.94 2.20 -3.02
N VAL A 235 -16.26 1.67 -2.00
CA VAL A 235 -15.54 2.49 -1.02
C VAL A 235 -14.11 1.99 -0.88
N LEU A 236 -13.15 2.88 -1.10
CA LEU A 236 -11.73 2.60 -0.95
C LEU A 236 -11.20 3.28 0.32
N VAL A 237 -10.48 2.53 1.14
CA VAL A 237 -9.80 3.03 2.36
C VAL A 237 -8.30 2.84 2.19
N HIS A 238 -7.54 3.93 2.22
CA HIS A 238 -6.08 3.93 2.15
C HIS A 238 -5.50 4.51 3.44
N THR A 239 -4.89 3.65 4.26
CA THR A 239 -4.14 4.03 5.46
C THR A 239 -3.21 2.91 5.89
N GLY A 240 -2.43 3.15 6.94
CA GLY A 240 -1.43 2.22 7.45
C GLY A 240 -1.37 2.15 8.96
N SER A 241 -0.16 1.89 9.44
CA SER A 241 0.19 1.72 10.86
C SER A 241 0.27 3.03 11.64
N ARG A 242 0.01 4.17 10.99
CA ARG A 242 0.01 5.49 11.64
C ARG A 242 1.37 5.81 12.26
N GLY A 243 1.38 6.56 13.36
CA GLY A 243 2.60 6.85 14.10
C GLY A 243 3.28 5.62 14.73
N PHE A 244 2.56 4.49 14.85
CA PHE A 244 3.06 3.27 15.46
C PHE A 244 4.18 2.65 14.62
N GLY A 245 3.90 2.29 13.37
CA GLY A 245 4.91 1.71 12.48
C GLY A 245 5.97 2.71 12.06
N HIS A 246 5.62 4.00 11.89
CA HIS A 246 6.62 5.04 11.65
C HIS A 246 7.69 5.06 12.74
N GLN A 247 7.28 4.99 14.01
CA GLN A 247 8.22 5.00 15.12
C GLN A 247 9.05 3.72 15.15
N ILE A 248 8.44 2.55 14.93
CA ILE A 248 9.16 1.27 14.84
C ILE A 248 10.21 1.30 13.73
N CYS A 249 9.87 1.77 12.53
CA CYS A 249 10.83 1.95 11.45
C CYS A 249 11.98 2.90 11.85
N SER A 250 11.64 4.04 12.48
CA SER A 250 12.64 5.01 12.95
C SER A 250 13.61 4.43 14.00
N ASP A 251 13.08 3.62 14.91
CA ASP A 251 13.86 2.99 15.98
C ASP A 251 14.80 1.94 15.39
N TYR A 252 14.30 1.08 14.52
CA TYR A 252 15.08 -0.01 13.93
C TYR A 252 16.03 0.45 12.84
N LEU A 253 15.80 1.56 12.13
CA LEU A 253 16.81 2.12 11.23
C LEU A 253 18.11 2.43 11.97
N LYS A 254 18.05 2.98 13.19
CA LYS A 254 19.24 3.23 14.02
C LYS A 254 19.94 1.94 14.44
N VAL A 255 19.17 0.88 14.72
CA VAL A 255 19.70 -0.45 15.05
C VAL A 255 20.41 -1.05 13.84
N MET A 256 19.78 -0.98 12.67
CA MET A 256 20.28 -1.52 11.40
C MET A 256 21.53 -0.79 10.91
N GLU A 257 21.62 0.54 11.10
CA GLU A 257 22.83 1.31 10.79
C GLU A 257 24.05 0.81 11.57
N ARG A 258 23.86 0.45 12.85
CA ARG A 258 24.92 -0.12 13.70
C ARG A 258 25.21 -1.57 13.34
N ALA A 259 24.19 -2.35 13.04
CA ALA A 259 24.31 -3.74 12.60
C ALA A 259 25.11 -3.83 11.29
N ALA A 260 24.82 -2.99 10.30
CA ALA A 260 25.56 -2.98 9.04
C ALA A 260 27.08 -2.82 9.27
N ARG A 261 27.50 -1.94 10.19
CA ARG A 261 28.92 -1.80 10.57
C ARG A 261 29.46 -3.05 11.27
N LYS A 262 28.70 -3.59 12.25
CA LYS A 262 29.07 -4.80 13.00
C LYS A 262 29.29 -6.01 12.09
N TYR A 263 28.46 -6.18 11.07
CA TYR A 263 28.54 -7.31 10.13
C TYR A 263 29.37 -6.99 8.86
N GLY A 264 30.06 -5.85 8.80
CA GLY A 264 30.90 -5.48 7.66
C GLY A 264 30.14 -5.24 6.35
N ILE A 265 28.85 -4.91 6.41
CA ILE A 265 28.03 -4.62 5.24
C ILE A 265 28.35 -3.21 4.74
N ARG A 266 28.96 -3.13 3.56
CA ARG A 266 29.21 -1.84 2.88
C ARG A 266 27.90 -1.30 2.31
N LEU A 267 27.45 -0.18 2.87
CA LEU A 267 26.27 0.54 2.40
C LEU A 267 26.69 1.61 1.38
N PRO A 268 26.24 1.55 0.10
CA PRO A 268 26.50 2.62 -0.86
C PRO A 268 25.73 3.90 -0.53
N ASP A 269 24.68 3.78 0.29
CA ASP A 269 23.90 4.87 0.83
C ASP A 269 23.53 4.54 2.28
N ARG A 270 23.67 5.49 3.21
CA ARG A 270 23.34 5.29 4.63
C ARG A 270 21.89 4.86 4.81
N GLU A 271 20.98 5.34 3.96
CA GLU A 271 19.56 5.04 4.03
C GLU A 271 19.21 3.58 3.70
N LEU A 272 20.16 2.79 3.18
CA LEU A 272 20.04 1.35 2.95
C LEU A 272 20.39 0.48 4.17
N ALA A 273 20.35 1.05 5.37
CA ALA A 273 20.60 0.34 6.62
C ALA A 273 19.87 -1.02 6.66
N CYS A 274 20.63 -2.08 6.94
CA CYS A 274 20.14 -3.45 6.95
C CYS A 274 20.96 -4.33 7.92
N ALA A 275 20.44 -5.51 8.21
CA ALA A 275 21.14 -6.56 8.96
C ALA A 275 20.94 -7.92 8.28
N PRO A 276 21.88 -8.88 8.45
CA PRO A 276 21.69 -10.23 7.92
C PRO A 276 20.40 -10.87 8.42
N ALA A 277 19.73 -11.64 7.57
CA ALA A 277 18.63 -12.50 7.98
C ALA A 277 19.10 -13.46 9.09
N GLY A 278 18.25 -13.72 10.09
CA GLY A 278 18.61 -14.52 11.28
C GLY A 278 19.53 -13.82 12.29
N SER A 279 19.97 -12.58 12.05
CA SER A 279 20.66 -11.81 13.10
C SER A 279 19.67 -11.36 14.17
N ARG A 280 20.16 -11.19 15.41
CA ARG A 280 19.35 -10.67 16.53
C ARG A 280 18.63 -9.37 16.17
N GLU A 281 19.31 -8.47 15.45
CA GLU A 281 18.77 -7.18 15.04
C GLU A 281 17.66 -7.32 14.00
N ALA A 282 17.82 -8.22 13.02
CA ALA A 282 16.79 -8.54 12.04
C ALA A 282 15.56 -9.21 12.67
N GLU A 283 15.77 -10.21 13.53
CA GLU A 283 14.67 -10.90 14.23
C GLU A 283 13.89 -9.95 15.15
N SER A 284 14.60 -9.08 15.87
CA SER A 284 13.98 -8.06 16.72
C SER A 284 13.12 -7.10 15.91
N TYR A 285 13.63 -6.65 14.75
CA TYR A 285 12.85 -5.83 13.83
C TYR A 285 11.63 -6.56 13.30
N LEU A 286 11.76 -7.81 12.82
CA LEU A 286 10.65 -8.58 12.26
C LEU A 286 9.52 -8.80 13.27
N LYS A 287 9.85 -9.03 14.55
CA LYS A 287 8.87 -9.13 15.64
C LYS A 287 8.10 -7.82 15.87
N ALA A 288 8.79 -6.69 15.94
CA ALA A 288 8.17 -5.38 16.09
C ALA A 288 7.42 -4.95 14.81
N PHE A 289 7.96 -5.30 13.65
CA PHE A 289 7.38 -5.08 12.34
C PHE A 289 6.02 -5.78 12.22
N ALA A 290 5.94 -7.07 12.60
CA ALA A 290 4.68 -7.81 12.61
C ALA A 290 3.63 -7.14 13.52
N CYS A 291 4.02 -6.57 14.67
CA CYS A 291 3.11 -5.74 15.48
C CYS A 291 2.52 -4.55 14.69
N ALA A 292 3.35 -3.84 13.91
CA ALA A 292 2.87 -2.72 13.09
C ALA A 292 1.98 -3.16 11.93
N VAL A 293 2.28 -4.32 11.31
CA VAL A 293 1.44 -4.93 10.29
C VAL A 293 0.04 -5.21 10.85
N ASN A 294 -0.02 -5.86 12.00
CA ASN A 294 -1.27 -6.25 12.67
C ASN A 294 -2.07 -5.03 13.12
N PHE A 295 -1.41 -4.01 13.66
CA PHE A 295 -2.03 -2.73 13.98
C PHE A 295 -2.68 -2.08 12.76
N ALA A 296 -2.01 -2.07 11.60
CA ALA A 296 -2.55 -1.45 10.39
C ALA A 296 -3.78 -2.19 9.84
N PHE A 297 -3.79 -3.53 9.87
CA PHE A 297 -4.98 -4.31 9.51
C PHE A 297 -6.14 -4.03 10.46
N ALA A 298 -5.89 -4.01 11.78
CA ALA A 298 -6.89 -3.62 12.77
C ALA A 298 -7.41 -2.19 12.57
N ASN A 299 -6.53 -1.26 12.16
CA ASN A 299 -6.90 0.11 11.85
C ASN A 299 -7.87 0.18 10.66
N ARG A 300 -7.55 -0.47 9.54
CA ARG A 300 -8.44 -0.53 8.36
C ARG A 300 -9.75 -1.25 8.66
N GLN A 301 -9.70 -2.28 9.52
CA GLN A 301 -10.89 -2.99 9.98
C GLN A 301 -11.85 -2.10 10.78
N ALA A 302 -11.34 -1.36 11.77
CA ALA A 302 -12.14 -0.41 12.54
C ALA A 302 -12.74 0.70 11.65
N ILE A 303 -11.94 1.24 10.71
CA ILE A 303 -12.42 2.26 9.77
C ILE A 303 -13.55 1.71 8.90
N SER A 304 -13.42 0.49 8.37
CA SER A 304 -14.43 -0.14 7.53
C SER A 304 -15.77 -0.29 8.24
N HIS A 305 -15.74 -0.67 9.52
CA HIS A 305 -16.95 -0.71 10.34
C HIS A 305 -17.62 0.67 10.46
N TRP A 306 -16.85 1.75 10.64
CA TRP A 306 -17.45 3.09 10.71
C TRP A 306 -17.87 3.66 9.35
N VAL A 307 -17.30 3.16 8.25
CA VAL A 307 -17.87 3.39 6.92
C VAL A 307 -19.25 2.77 6.84
N ARG A 308 -19.40 1.49 7.21
CA ARG A 308 -20.71 0.81 7.28
C ARG A 308 -21.72 1.63 8.08
N GLN A 309 -21.37 2.05 9.30
CA GLN A 309 -22.22 2.93 10.11
C GLN A 309 -22.59 4.25 9.43
N SER A 310 -21.67 4.84 8.65
CA SER A 310 -21.94 6.10 7.95
C SER A 310 -22.92 5.91 6.78
N PHE A 311 -22.85 4.78 6.09
CA PHE A 311 -23.84 4.41 5.07
C PHE A 311 -25.20 4.13 5.71
N GLU A 312 -25.26 3.38 6.81
CA GLU A 312 -26.50 3.13 7.55
C GLU A 312 -27.20 4.42 7.98
N GLN A 313 -26.44 5.38 8.53
CA GLN A 313 -26.97 6.69 8.95
C GLN A 313 -27.59 7.51 7.81
N VAL A 314 -27.07 7.40 6.59
CA VAL A 314 -27.47 8.26 5.46
C VAL A 314 -28.52 7.59 4.56
N PHE A 315 -28.48 6.26 4.47
CA PHE A 315 -29.42 5.49 3.66
C PHE A 315 -30.57 4.90 4.48
N ASN A 316 -30.49 4.91 5.81
CA ASN A 316 -31.47 4.31 6.73
C ASN A 316 -31.74 2.84 6.41
N GLN A 317 -30.69 2.10 6.06
CA GLN A 317 -30.73 0.67 5.76
C GLN A 317 -29.51 0.00 6.40
N PRO A 318 -29.62 -1.24 6.89
CA PRO A 318 -28.48 -2.00 7.42
C PRO A 318 -27.37 -2.15 6.38
N ALA A 319 -26.11 -2.14 6.82
CA ALA A 319 -24.95 -2.28 5.93
C ALA A 319 -24.95 -3.62 5.16
N GLU A 320 -25.53 -4.67 5.75
CA GLU A 320 -25.75 -5.97 5.12
C GLU A 320 -26.68 -5.86 3.90
N THR A 321 -27.80 -5.14 4.03
CA THR A 321 -28.75 -4.87 2.93
C THR A 321 -28.10 -4.03 1.83
N LEU A 322 -27.32 -3.03 2.24
CA LEU A 322 -26.55 -2.18 1.34
C LEU A 322 -25.35 -2.91 0.70
N GLY A 323 -25.06 -4.15 1.12
CA GLY A 323 -24.03 -5.00 0.52
C GLY A 323 -22.60 -4.49 0.73
N LEU A 324 -22.30 -3.85 1.87
CA LEU A 324 -20.95 -3.32 2.19
C LEU A 324 -19.91 -4.42 2.52
N GLN A 325 -19.74 -5.34 1.57
CA GLN A 325 -18.82 -6.46 1.65
C GLN A 325 -17.41 -6.04 1.27
N LEU A 326 -16.43 -6.63 1.95
CA LEU A 326 -15.03 -6.46 1.65
C LEU A 326 -14.68 -7.21 0.35
N VAL A 327 -14.10 -6.51 -0.61
CA VAL A 327 -13.51 -7.14 -1.81
C VAL A 327 -12.15 -7.71 -1.46
N TYR A 328 -11.23 -6.85 -1.03
CA TYR A 328 -9.89 -7.25 -0.60
C TYR A 328 -9.21 -6.14 0.21
N ASP A 329 -8.24 -6.51 1.05
CA ASP A 329 -7.34 -5.62 1.79
C ASP A 329 -5.89 -6.09 1.59
N VAL A 330 -5.05 -5.22 1.06
CA VAL A 330 -3.67 -5.55 0.66
C VAL A 330 -2.66 -4.52 1.16
N ALA A 331 -1.50 -5.00 1.59
CA ALA A 331 -0.37 -4.18 2.00
C ALA A 331 0.45 -3.72 0.79
N HIS A 332 1.10 -2.56 0.89
CA HIS A 332 2.12 -2.14 -0.08
C HIS A 332 3.46 -1.66 0.52
N ASN A 333 3.59 -1.68 1.84
CA ASN A 333 4.83 -1.44 2.58
C ASN A 333 5.08 -2.60 3.53
N ILE A 334 5.73 -3.66 3.06
CA ILE A 334 5.82 -4.93 3.78
C ILE A 334 7.07 -5.72 3.39
N VAL A 335 7.60 -6.52 4.31
CA VAL A 335 8.53 -7.62 4.00
C VAL A 335 7.85 -8.95 4.32
N LYS A 336 7.95 -9.92 3.42
CA LYS A 336 7.35 -11.26 3.55
C LYS A 336 8.38 -12.35 3.33
N LEU A 337 8.27 -13.44 4.07
CA LEU A 337 8.94 -14.69 3.72
C LEU A 337 8.08 -15.41 2.70
N GLU A 338 8.61 -15.63 1.50
CA GLU A 338 7.88 -16.26 0.40
C GLU A 338 8.75 -17.32 -0.30
N GLU A 339 8.11 -18.22 -1.03
CA GLU A 339 8.79 -19.19 -1.89
C GLU A 339 8.66 -18.79 -3.35
N HIS A 340 9.80 -18.69 -4.05
CA HIS A 340 9.87 -18.30 -5.47
C HIS A 340 10.76 -19.26 -6.24
N VAL A 341 10.51 -19.42 -7.55
CA VAL A 341 11.40 -20.15 -8.45
C VAL A 341 12.45 -19.18 -9.00
N ILE A 342 13.70 -19.38 -8.60
CA ILE A 342 14.84 -18.53 -8.97
C ILE A 342 15.92 -19.44 -9.54
N ASP A 343 16.31 -19.17 -10.80
CA ASP A 343 17.26 -19.97 -11.58
C ASP A 343 16.85 -21.46 -11.63
N GLY A 344 15.56 -21.72 -11.82
CA GLY A 344 14.99 -23.07 -11.92
C GLY A 344 14.80 -23.81 -10.59
N ALA A 345 15.25 -23.24 -9.47
CA ALA A 345 15.13 -23.85 -8.14
C ALA A 345 14.13 -23.09 -7.26
N ARG A 346 13.35 -23.82 -6.46
CA ARG A 346 12.52 -23.23 -5.40
C ARG A 346 13.43 -22.70 -4.28
N ARG A 347 13.25 -21.43 -3.91
CA ARG A 347 14.00 -20.77 -2.85
C ARG A 347 13.07 -20.01 -1.92
N LYS A 348 13.38 -20.06 -0.62
CA LYS A 348 12.78 -19.16 0.39
C LYS A 348 13.50 -17.82 0.35
N VAL A 349 12.73 -16.74 0.31
CA VAL A 349 13.26 -15.37 0.18
C VAL A 349 12.47 -14.39 1.02
N TRP A 350 13.16 -13.35 1.48
CA TRP A 350 12.55 -12.16 2.08
C TRP A 350 12.26 -11.14 0.98
N VAL A 351 10.99 -11.01 0.60
CA VAL A 351 10.53 -10.07 -0.41
C VAL A 351 10.18 -8.75 0.27
N HIS A 352 11.01 -7.74 0.04
CA HIS A 352 10.78 -6.36 0.47
C HIS A 352 9.95 -5.64 -0.59
N ARG A 353 8.82 -5.08 -0.18
CA ARG A 353 7.92 -4.28 -1.00
C ARG A 353 7.74 -2.91 -0.35
N LYS A 354 8.10 -1.85 -1.07
CA LYS A 354 7.88 -0.46 -0.63
C LYS A 354 7.19 0.31 -1.71
N GLY A 355 5.94 0.69 -1.45
CA GLY A 355 5.01 1.12 -2.49
C GLY A 355 4.88 0.06 -3.58
N ALA A 356 4.72 -1.21 -3.20
CA ALA A 356 4.55 -2.30 -4.14
C ALA A 356 3.58 -3.34 -3.56
N THR A 357 2.66 -3.82 -4.37
CA THR A 357 1.57 -4.69 -3.94
C THR A 357 1.86 -6.14 -4.33
N ARG A 358 1.51 -7.10 -3.48
CA ARG A 358 1.54 -8.53 -3.84
C ARG A 358 0.54 -8.83 -4.96
N SER A 359 0.92 -9.66 -5.92
CA SER A 359 0.22 -9.90 -7.18
C SER A 359 0.22 -11.41 -7.52
N PHE A 360 -0.27 -12.23 -6.58
CA PHE A 360 -0.24 -13.68 -6.74
C PHE A 360 -1.25 -14.19 -7.78
N PRO A 361 -0.84 -15.13 -8.65
CA PRO A 361 -1.68 -15.60 -9.75
C PRO A 361 -2.78 -16.55 -9.29
N ALA A 362 -3.68 -16.88 -10.21
CA ALA A 362 -4.62 -17.99 -10.05
C ALA A 362 -3.89 -19.29 -9.67
N GLY A 363 -4.52 -20.07 -8.81
CA GLY A 363 -4.01 -21.33 -8.26
C GLY A 363 -3.10 -21.17 -7.04
N HIS A 364 -2.65 -19.96 -6.71
CA HIS A 364 -1.74 -19.76 -5.58
C HIS A 364 -2.45 -20.03 -4.23
N PRO A 365 -1.86 -20.82 -3.31
CA PRO A 365 -2.55 -21.28 -2.09
C PRO A 365 -2.91 -20.15 -1.12
N LEU A 366 -2.13 -19.06 -1.11
CA LEU A 366 -2.39 -17.88 -0.27
C LEU A 366 -3.45 -16.91 -0.83
N VAL A 367 -4.02 -17.20 -2.00
CA VAL A 367 -5.18 -16.46 -2.51
C VAL A 367 -6.45 -17.03 -1.86
N PRO A 368 -7.39 -16.17 -1.40
CA PRO A 368 -8.66 -16.62 -0.86
C PRO A 368 -9.33 -17.65 -1.76
N GLU A 369 -9.97 -18.64 -1.16
CA GLU A 369 -10.53 -19.79 -1.89
C GLU A 369 -11.48 -19.37 -3.02
N ASP A 370 -12.31 -18.37 -2.76
CA ASP A 370 -13.28 -17.79 -3.69
C ASP A 370 -12.66 -16.87 -4.74
N TYR A 371 -11.36 -16.55 -4.67
CA TYR A 371 -10.61 -15.88 -5.72
C TYR A 371 -9.50 -16.75 -6.33
N ARG A 372 -9.28 -17.96 -5.81
CA ARG A 372 -8.14 -18.78 -6.19
C ARG A 372 -8.12 -19.13 -7.67
N ASP A 373 -9.27 -19.29 -8.31
CA ASP A 373 -9.36 -19.57 -9.75
C ASP A 373 -9.12 -18.36 -10.66
N ILE A 374 -9.20 -17.13 -10.12
CA ILE A 374 -8.99 -15.88 -10.87
C ILE A 374 -7.65 -15.20 -10.52
N GLY A 375 -7.09 -15.46 -9.34
CA GLY A 375 -5.90 -14.81 -8.81
C GLY A 375 -6.19 -13.77 -7.74
N GLN A 376 -5.14 -13.21 -7.14
CA GLN A 376 -5.27 -12.26 -6.06
C GLN A 376 -5.82 -10.92 -6.56
N PRO A 377 -6.83 -10.32 -5.92
CA PRO A 377 -7.16 -8.92 -6.16
C PRO A 377 -5.97 -8.01 -5.82
N VAL A 378 -5.74 -7.02 -6.67
CA VAL A 378 -4.72 -5.97 -6.53
C VAL A 378 -5.43 -4.63 -6.62
N LEU A 379 -5.18 -3.76 -5.65
CA LEU A 379 -5.81 -2.45 -5.55
C LEU A 379 -4.77 -1.35 -5.79
N ILE A 380 -4.99 -0.52 -6.80
CA ILE A 380 -4.12 0.60 -7.18
C ILE A 380 -4.90 1.92 -7.00
N PRO A 381 -4.82 2.57 -5.83
CA PRO A 381 -5.33 3.92 -5.62
C PRO A 381 -4.66 4.95 -6.53
N GLY A 382 -5.47 5.87 -7.05
CA GLY A 382 -4.97 7.08 -7.70
C GLY A 382 -4.66 8.20 -6.71
N SER A 383 -5.12 9.38 -7.07
CA SER A 383 -5.19 10.59 -6.23
C SER A 383 -6.65 10.99 -6.04
N MET A 384 -6.89 11.97 -5.17
CA MET A 384 -8.25 12.40 -4.79
C MET A 384 -9.17 12.83 -5.94
N GLY A 385 -8.62 13.18 -7.12
CA GLY A 385 -9.39 13.53 -8.31
C GLY A 385 -9.14 12.65 -9.52
N THR A 386 -8.47 11.50 -9.38
CA THR A 386 -8.16 10.57 -10.48
C THR A 386 -8.71 9.17 -10.19
N ALA A 387 -8.63 8.29 -11.19
CA ALA A 387 -9.17 6.94 -11.07
C ALA A 387 -8.40 6.08 -10.05
N SER A 388 -9.04 5.06 -9.55
CA SER A 388 -8.39 3.90 -8.92
C SER A 388 -8.63 2.66 -9.77
N TRP A 389 -7.81 1.63 -9.60
CA TRP A 389 -7.89 0.42 -10.40
C TRP A 389 -7.94 -0.85 -9.55
N VAL A 390 -8.75 -1.80 -10.01
CA VAL A 390 -8.77 -3.18 -9.55
C VAL A 390 -8.12 -4.04 -10.62
N LEU A 391 -7.09 -4.78 -10.22
CA LEU A 391 -6.35 -5.71 -11.05
C LEU A 391 -6.39 -7.11 -10.42
N LEU A 392 -5.94 -8.11 -11.17
CA LEU A 392 -5.64 -9.46 -10.68
C LEU A 392 -4.16 -9.77 -10.78
N GLY A 393 -3.69 -10.63 -9.88
CA GLY A 393 -2.36 -11.21 -9.97
C GLY A 393 -2.18 -12.07 -11.22
N ASN A 394 -0.99 -12.01 -11.81
CA ASN A 394 -0.70 -12.62 -13.10
C ASN A 394 0.55 -13.53 -12.98
N PRO A 395 0.58 -14.71 -13.64
CA PRO A 395 1.72 -15.62 -13.55
C PRO A 395 3.08 -14.98 -13.88
N ARG A 396 3.13 -14.06 -14.85
CA ARG A 396 4.38 -13.37 -15.23
C ARG A 396 4.90 -12.45 -14.11
N ALA A 397 4.07 -12.06 -13.14
CA ALA A 397 4.53 -11.40 -11.91
C ALA A 397 5.41 -12.32 -11.04
N MET A 398 5.08 -13.61 -10.92
CA MET A 398 5.90 -14.56 -10.16
C MET A 398 7.29 -14.70 -10.76
N GLU A 399 7.38 -14.62 -12.09
CA GLU A 399 8.64 -14.68 -12.81
C GLU A 399 9.42 -13.37 -12.71
N LEU A 400 8.81 -12.22 -13.02
CA LEU A 400 9.56 -10.99 -13.23
C LEU A 400 9.70 -10.09 -12.00
N THR A 401 8.80 -10.22 -11.01
CA THR A 401 8.69 -9.24 -9.92
C THR A 401 8.48 -9.89 -8.55
N PHE A 402 8.75 -11.19 -8.42
CA PHE A 402 8.50 -11.95 -7.19
C PHE A 402 7.03 -11.81 -6.75
N GLY A 403 6.10 -11.98 -7.70
CA GLY A 403 4.67 -11.88 -7.46
C GLY A 403 4.27 -10.47 -6.99
N SER A 404 4.77 -9.42 -7.64
CA SER A 404 4.53 -8.03 -7.22
C SER A 404 4.13 -7.11 -8.37
N THR A 405 3.41 -6.04 -8.05
CA THR A 405 2.99 -5.01 -9.01
C THR A 405 2.88 -3.64 -8.34
N ALA A 406 2.53 -2.61 -9.11
CA ALA A 406 2.36 -1.24 -8.65
C ALA A 406 1.35 -1.13 -7.48
N HIS A 407 1.48 -0.06 -6.69
CA HIS A 407 0.63 0.22 -5.54
C HIS A 407 -0.26 1.47 -5.69
N GLY A 408 0.07 2.38 -6.59
CA GLY A 408 -0.69 3.61 -6.75
C GLY A 408 -0.17 4.51 -7.85
N ALA A 409 -0.55 5.79 -7.85
CA ALA A 409 -0.09 6.73 -8.87
C ALA A 409 1.42 7.10 -8.75
N GLY A 410 1.98 7.12 -7.55
CA GLY A 410 3.35 7.57 -7.30
C GLY A 410 3.55 9.08 -7.46
N ARG A 411 4.32 9.71 -6.56
CA ARG A 411 4.49 11.17 -6.57
C ARG A 411 5.51 11.60 -7.62
N THR A 412 5.23 12.70 -8.30
CA THR A 412 6.17 13.38 -9.21
C THR A 412 6.76 14.65 -8.61
N ARG A 413 6.16 15.16 -7.53
CA ARG A 413 6.57 16.42 -6.89
C ARG A 413 6.59 16.29 -5.37
N SER A 414 7.51 17.03 -4.76
CA SER A 414 7.53 17.18 -3.31
C SER A 414 6.29 17.94 -2.82
N ARG A 415 5.88 17.70 -1.57
CA ARG A 415 4.78 18.44 -0.92
C ARG A 415 5.03 19.95 -0.90
N ALA A 416 6.27 20.34 -0.60
CA ALA A 416 6.68 21.74 -0.60
C ALA A 416 6.56 22.38 -2.00
N GLU A 417 6.87 21.64 -3.06
CA GLU A 417 6.69 22.15 -4.42
C GLU A 417 5.21 22.29 -4.80
N ALA A 418 4.37 21.31 -4.44
CA ALA A 418 2.93 21.38 -4.68
C ALA A 418 2.32 22.65 -4.04
N LYS A 419 2.67 22.94 -2.77
CA LYS A 419 2.22 24.15 -2.06
C LYS A 419 2.69 25.47 -2.69
N ARG A 420 3.82 25.47 -3.41
CA ARG A 420 4.29 26.66 -4.12
C ARG A 420 3.55 26.92 -5.43
N ARG A 421 2.96 25.89 -6.04
CA ARG A 421 2.35 25.97 -7.38
C ARG A 421 0.83 26.11 -7.37
N LEU A 422 0.18 25.53 -6.36
CA LEU A 422 -1.27 25.41 -6.31
C LEU A 422 -1.82 26.05 -5.04
N THR A 423 -3.03 26.59 -5.15
CA THR A 423 -3.82 27.08 -4.02
C THR A 423 -4.97 26.12 -3.73
N ALA A 424 -5.45 26.10 -2.48
CA ALA A 424 -6.58 25.25 -2.10
C ALA A 424 -7.83 25.51 -2.96
N SER A 425 -8.11 26.78 -3.28
CA SER A 425 -9.26 27.15 -4.14
C SER A 425 -9.17 26.54 -5.55
N GLN A 426 -7.98 26.57 -6.17
CA GLN A 426 -7.77 25.95 -7.49
C GLN A 426 -8.03 24.44 -7.45
N VAL A 427 -7.52 23.77 -6.41
CA VAL A 427 -7.66 22.32 -6.25
C VAL A 427 -9.11 21.93 -5.99
N LEU A 428 -9.81 22.64 -5.07
CA LEU A 428 -11.23 22.43 -4.80
C LEU A 428 -12.11 22.70 -6.02
N SER A 429 -11.81 23.76 -6.78
CA SER A 429 -12.52 24.07 -8.04
C SER A 429 -12.30 23.00 -9.11
N SER A 430 -11.08 22.44 -9.21
CA SER A 430 -10.79 21.31 -10.10
C SER A 430 -11.62 20.08 -9.75
N LEU A 431 -11.66 19.70 -8.47
CA LEU A 431 -12.46 18.56 -7.98
C LEU A 431 -13.96 18.80 -8.18
N SER A 432 -14.45 20.00 -7.86
CA SER A 432 -15.86 20.35 -8.03
C SER A 432 -16.31 20.30 -9.49
N ARG A 433 -15.47 20.73 -10.45
CA ARG A 433 -15.75 20.60 -11.89
C ARG A 433 -15.83 19.14 -12.35
N LYS A 434 -15.11 18.23 -11.69
CA LYS A 434 -15.22 16.77 -11.89
C LYS A 434 -16.42 16.16 -11.15
N GLY A 435 -17.18 16.97 -10.41
CA GLY A 435 -18.31 16.51 -9.60
C GLY A 435 -17.90 15.75 -8.33
N ILE A 436 -16.70 16.00 -7.83
CA ILE A 436 -16.13 15.33 -6.65
C ILE A 436 -16.28 16.22 -5.43
N TYR A 437 -16.95 15.72 -4.39
CA TYR A 437 -17.09 16.41 -3.12
C TYR A 437 -16.01 15.97 -2.12
N ILE A 438 -15.29 16.91 -1.51
CA ILE A 438 -14.18 16.61 -0.60
C ILE A 438 -14.40 17.20 0.80
N ARG A 439 -14.02 16.43 1.82
CA ARG A 439 -13.82 16.89 3.20
C ARG A 439 -12.39 16.61 3.63
N SER A 440 -11.78 17.58 4.30
CA SER A 440 -10.44 17.45 4.86
C SER A 440 -10.31 18.22 6.17
N ASP A 441 -9.43 17.76 7.05
CA ASP A 441 -9.04 18.47 8.27
C ASP A 441 -8.09 19.66 7.98
N SER A 442 -7.38 19.60 6.84
CA SER A 442 -6.27 20.49 6.49
C SER A 442 -6.29 20.82 5.01
N MET A 443 -6.55 22.08 4.71
CA MET A 443 -6.46 22.57 3.32
C MET A 443 -5.02 22.53 2.79
N GLU A 444 -4.01 22.55 3.67
CA GLU A 444 -2.63 22.32 3.26
C GLU A 444 -2.46 20.91 2.71
N THR A 445 -2.98 19.89 3.39
CA THR A 445 -2.89 18.50 2.90
C THR A 445 -3.63 18.34 1.56
N VAL A 446 -4.76 19.02 1.37
CA VAL A 446 -5.46 19.04 0.07
C VAL A 446 -4.54 19.54 -1.05
N VAL A 447 -3.77 20.60 -0.82
CA VAL A 447 -2.82 21.13 -1.82
C VAL A 447 -1.60 20.22 -2.01
N GLU A 448 -1.05 19.69 -0.93
CA GLU A 448 0.11 18.78 -0.97
C GLU A 448 -0.14 17.50 -1.77
N GLU A 449 -1.41 17.12 -1.86
CA GLU A 449 -1.91 15.87 -2.41
C GLU A 449 -2.79 16.09 -3.67
N ALA A 450 -2.63 17.24 -4.32
CA ALA A 450 -3.26 17.56 -5.61
C ALA A 450 -2.87 16.56 -6.71
N ASP A 451 -3.78 16.33 -7.67
CA ASP A 451 -3.61 15.35 -8.76
C ASP A 451 -2.30 15.60 -9.55
N GLU A 452 -1.92 16.87 -9.75
CA GLU A 452 -0.73 17.28 -10.47
C GLU A 452 0.59 16.98 -9.74
N ALA A 453 0.51 16.54 -8.47
CA ALA A 453 1.66 16.06 -7.71
C ALA A 453 1.94 14.57 -7.92
N TYR A 454 1.08 13.87 -8.67
CA TYR A 454 1.13 12.43 -8.92
C TYR A 454 1.38 12.12 -10.40
N LYS A 455 1.81 10.89 -10.71
CA LYS A 455 1.81 10.39 -12.09
C LYS A 455 0.38 10.04 -12.51
N ASN A 456 0.18 9.78 -13.79
CA ASN A 456 -1.11 9.28 -14.26
C ASN A 456 -1.26 7.79 -13.90
N VAL A 457 -2.19 7.51 -12.99
CA VAL A 457 -2.51 6.15 -12.51
C VAL A 457 -3.02 5.23 -13.63
N ASP A 458 -3.69 5.76 -14.66
CA ASP A 458 -4.16 4.98 -15.81
C ASP A 458 -2.94 4.42 -16.59
N ILE A 459 -1.86 5.20 -16.74
CA ILE A 459 -0.61 4.75 -17.38
C ILE A 459 0.10 3.72 -16.49
N VAL A 460 0.10 3.91 -15.17
CA VAL A 460 0.68 2.94 -14.23
C VAL A 460 -0.04 1.58 -14.33
N ALA A 461 -1.37 1.58 -14.31
CA ALA A 461 -2.17 0.36 -14.44
C ALA A 461 -1.97 -0.29 -15.81
N GLU A 462 -1.88 0.50 -16.88
CA GLU A 462 -1.62 0.01 -18.24
C GLU A 462 -0.25 -0.66 -18.36
N VAL A 463 0.81 -0.04 -17.83
CA VAL A 463 2.15 -0.66 -17.86
C VAL A 463 2.17 -1.97 -17.07
N SER A 464 1.54 -1.99 -15.89
CA SER A 464 1.41 -3.23 -15.11
C SER A 464 0.68 -4.33 -15.88
N HIS A 465 -0.33 -3.96 -16.67
CA HIS A 465 -1.06 -4.87 -17.55
C HIS A 465 -0.24 -5.40 -18.71
N GLN A 466 0.37 -4.50 -19.49
CA GLN A 466 1.17 -4.85 -20.66
C GLN A 466 2.40 -5.70 -20.28
N ALA A 467 3.03 -5.40 -19.15
CA ALA A 467 4.14 -6.20 -18.64
C ALA A 467 3.71 -7.59 -18.13
N GLY A 468 2.40 -7.84 -17.99
CA GLY A 468 1.87 -9.08 -17.42
C GLY A 468 2.13 -9.22 -15.91
N ILE A 469 2.35 -8.11 -15.19
CA ILE A 469 2.56 -8.15 -13.73
C ILE A 469 1.28 -7.84 -12.94
N GLY A 470 0.20 -7.50 -13.63
CA GLY A 470 -1.18 -7.52 -13.16
C GLY A 470 -2.15 -7.56 -14.35
N THR A 471 -3.42 -7.89 -14.14
CA THR A 471 -4.44 -7.93 -15.20
C THR A 471 -5.57 -6.97 -14.86
N LYS A 472 -5.90 -6.01 -15.73
CA LYS A 472 -6.97 -5.02 -15.46
C LYS A 472 -8.32 -5.73 -15.30
N VAL A 473 -9.07 -5.36 -14.26
CA VAL A 473 -10.45 -5.84 -14.04
C VAL A 473 -11.45 -4.71 -14.08
N ALA A 474 -11.24 -3.66 -13.29
CA ALA A 474 -12.16 -2.55 -13.21
C ALA A 474 -11.43 -1.22 -12.97
N ARG A 475 -11.98 -0.16 -13.53
CA ARG A 475 -11.57 1.23 -13.26
C ARG A 475 -12.65 1.89 -12.41
N LEU A 476 -12.24 2.58 -11.36
CA LEU A 476 -13.10 3.25 -10.39
C LEU A 476 -12.83 4.75 -10.45
N ILE A 477 -13.86 5.58 -10.36
CA ILE A 477 -13.67 7.05 -10.30
C ILE A 477 -14.34 7.63 -9.04
N PRO A 478 -13.68 8.57 -8.35
CA PRO A 478 -14.19 9.14 -7.11
C PRO A 478 -15.46 9.96 -7.34
N LEU A 479 -16.42 9.82 -6.43
CA LEU A 479 -17.59 10.68 -6.26
C LEU A 479 -17.38 11.63 -5.07
N GLY A 480 -16.71 11.15 -4.03
CA GLY A 480 -16.36 11.97 -2.89
C GLY A 480 -15.20 11.43 -2.07
N VAL A 481 -14.51 12.33 -1.38
CA VAL A 481 -13.22 12.07 -0.73
C VAL A 481 -13.24 12.58 0.70
N VAL A 482 -12.73 11.77 1.61
CA VAL A 482 -12.30 12.17 2.96
C VAL A 482 -10.79 12.10 3.02
N LYS A 483 -10.15 13.22 3.36
CA LYS A 483 -8.71 13.34 3.59
C LYS A 483 -8.47 13.78 5.04
N GLY A 484 -7.34 13.42 5.63
CA GLY A 484 -6.88 14.04 6.88
C GLY A 484 -5.53 14.71 6.75
#